data_AF-A0A534RCY6-F1
#
_entry.id   AF-A0A534RCY6-F1
#
_cell.length_a   1.000
_cell.length_b   1.000
_cell.length_c   1.000
_cell.angle_alpha   90.00
_cell.angle_beta   90.00
_cell.angle_gamma   90.00
#
_symmetry.space_group_name_H-M   'P 1'
#
loop_
_entity.id
_entity.type
_entity.pdbx_description
1 polymer ?
#
loop_
_entity_poly.entity_id
_entity_poly.type
_entity_poly.pdbx_seq_one_letter_code
_entity_poly.pdbx_strand_id
1 'polypeptide(L)'
;MATVITSECINCGACEPECPNTAIYQGGVEWQAPDGAMHPAISNDIFYIVPEKCTECVGFHDHEACAAVCPVDCCVPDPNIPETHDVLLARARALHPTEAIPDDAPSRFKKEGADAPKANGHDAVAAAAAAPAPAPAAKPVAAPAAKPAAAAAPQRVVGMRGRVEKAVPRPAAVARPVPSFAGELPIDFEKLLAELGPSRRRTSSRLGSVGFALLAVGQGILGALPAGSKQRIAATVNDRRFFDPALATAGNVFLNLLLYPIVSLGFAVATRRVDLFTLAVHPWIFLGLTIAALEAGFRLRESFFRGAPLAETPLRGAKSTVGFDGFSAGRQVFDEKLERERRYGSVYQLEDRDDAYILRVEFPRVLPPSTLADELGLAREMPDYEYQLSLRDSTFVVHGRVTDAQVRRLTAVAPAFPSEFTTRVSLRDPVSGFRHRYQDKTLEVILPKAAG
;
A
#
# COMPACT_ATOMS: atom_id res chain seq x y z
N MET A 1 23.96 -18.27 -13.48
CA MET A 1 24.24 -17.10 -12.64
C MET A 1 23.08 -17.01 -11.70
N ALA A 2 22.99 -17.89 -10.70
CA ALA A 2 21.86 -17.78 -9.78
C ALA A 2 21.85 -16.37 -9.16
N THR A 3 20.75 -15.62 -9.30
CA THR A 3 20.63 -14.31 -8.66
C THR A 3 20.77 -14.48 -7.15
N VAL A 4 21.51 -13.61 -6.49
CA VAL A 4 21.70 -13.57 -5.04
C VAL A 4 21.16 -12.26 -4.47
N ILE A 5 20.67 -12.31 -3.23
CA ILE A 5 20.27 -11.11 -2.48
C ILE A 5 21.46 -10.69 -1.61
N THR A 6 21.94 -9.47 -1.77
CA THR A 6 23.04 -8.92 -0.99
C THR A 6 22.59 -8.48 0.41
N SER A 7 23.55 -8.15 1.27
CA SER A 7 23.32 -7.62 2.63
C SER A 7 22.56 -6.28 2.68
N GLU A 8 22.33 -5.63 1.54
CA GLU A 8 21.58 -4.38 1.45
C GLU A 8 20.06 -4.59 1.52
N CYS A 9 19.60 -5.84 1.60
CA CYS A 9 18.19 -6.18 1.72
C CYS A 9 17.54 -5.53 2.95
N ILE A 10 16.46 -4.78 2.72
CA ILE A 10 15.66 -4.15 3.77
C ILE A 10 14.46 -4.99 4.24
N ASN A 11 14.42 -6.29 3.88
CA ASN A 11 13.34 -7.21 4.26
C ASN A 11 11.91 -6.75 3.88
N CYS A 12 11.77 -6.07 2.75
CA CYS A 12 10.46 -5.57 2.29
C CYS A 12 9.52 -6.66 1.74
N GLY A 13 10.04 -7.84 1.38
CA GLY A 13 9.26 -8.98 0.88
C GLY A 13 8.70 -8.82 -0.55
N ALA A 14 9.05 -7.75 -1.27
CA ALA A 14 8.50 -7.48 -2.60
C ALA A 14 8.96 -8.49 -3.67
N CYS A 15 10.15 -9.08 -3.53
CA CYS A 15 10.73 -9.99 -4.51
C CYS A 15 10.21 -11.44 -4.42
N GLU A 16 9.80 -11.89 -3.24
CA GLU A 16 9.32 -13.25 -3.00
C GLU A 16 8.16 -13.68 -3.92
N PRO A 17 7.07 -12.88 -4.07
CA PRO A 17 5.95 -13.27 -4.91
C PRO A 17 6.24 -13.21 -6.42
N GLU A 18 7.27 -12.47 -6.83
CA GLU A 18 7.61 -12.30 -8.24
C GLU A 18 8.42 -13.49 -8.80
N CYS A 19 8.89 -14.41 -7.95
CA CYS A 19 9.70 -15.53 -8.40
C CYS A 19 8.83 -16.68 -8.97
N PRO A 20 8.96 -17.02 -10.27
CA PRO A 20 8.15 -18.07 -10.91
C PRO A 20 8.40 -19.49 -10.35
N ASN A 21 9.57 -19.70 -9.73
CA ASN A 21 9.98 -21.00 -9.18
C ASN A 21 9.86 -21.06 -7.65
N THR A 22 9.38 -19.99 -7.01
CA THR A 22 9.37 -19.85 -5.54
C THR A 22 10.75 -20.15 -4.94
N ALA A 23 11.78 -19.54 -5.53
CA ALA A 23 13.19 -19.73 -5.13
C ALA A 23 13.63 -18.79 -4.00
N ILE A 24 12.79 -17.83 -3.62
CA ILE A 24 13.13 -16.78 -2.64
C ILE A 24 12.42 -17.08 -1.33
N TYR A 25 13.14 -16.98 -0.22
CA TYR A 25 12.65 -17.28 1.11
C TYR A 25 13.08 -16.17 2.08
N GLN A 26 12.27 -15.93 3.12
CA GLN A 26 12.63 -15.03 4.20
C GLN A 26 13.79 -15.60 5.04
N GLY A 27 14.61 -14.72 5.59
CA GLY A 27 15.67 -15.09 6.53
C GLY A 27 15.15 -15.96 7.67
N GLY A 28 15.85 -17.07 7.95
CA GLY A 28 15.53 -18.02 9.03
C GLY A 28 14.45 -19.03 8.69
N VAL A 29 13.81 -18.93 7.52
CA VAL A 29 12.85 -19.93 7.03
C VAL A 29 13.58 -21.07 6.35
N GLU A 30 13.22 -22.31 6.65
CA GLU A 30 13.73 -23.50 5.95
C GLU A 30 13.17 -23.55 4.52
N TRP A 31 13.97 -23.99 3.57
CA TRP A 31 13.54 -24.09 2.16
C TRP A 31 13.35 -25.54 1.74
N GLN A 32 12.48 -25.75 0.76
CA GLN A 32 12.19 -27.06 0.21
C GLN A 32 12.91 -27.22 -1.13
N ALA A 33 13.72 -28.27 -1.25
CA ALA A 33 14.38 -28.65 -2.49
C ALA A 33 13.38 -29.22 -3.51
N PRO A 34 13.73 -29.25 -4.81
CA PRO A 34 12.86 -29.78 -5.86
C PRO A 34 12.46 -31.25 -5.67
N ASP A 35 13.23 -32.03 -4.91
CA ASP A 35 12.95 -33.41 -4.54
C ASP A 35 12.01 -33.54 -3.31
N GLY A 36 11.61 -32.41 -2.73
CA GLY A 36 10.72 -32.31 -1.57
C GLY A 36 11.43 -32.32 -0.21
N ALA A 37 12.76 -32.44 -0.17
CA ALA A 37 13.52 -32.41 1.07
C ALA A 37 13.55 -31.00 1.70
N MET A 38 13.52 -30.92 3.03
CA MET A 38 13.65 -29.65 3.77
C MET A 38 15.11 -29.39 4.10
N HIS A 39 15.57 -28.17 3.88
CA HIS A 39 16.93 -27.72 4.12
C HIS A 39 16.95 -26.50 5.05
N PRO A 40 18.01 -26.34 5.86
CA PRO A 40 18.16 -25.18 6.72
C PRO A 40 18.25 -23.89 5.90
N ALA A 41 17.84 -22.78 6.50
CA ALA A 41 17.91 -21.46 5.89
C ALA A 41 19.34 -21.11 5.47
N ILE A 42 19.50 -20.58 4.24
CA ILE A 42 20.80 -20.13 3.72
C ILE A 42 21.25 -18.85 4.44
N SER A 43 20.28 -17.97 4.76
CA SER A 43 20.49 -16.76 5.55
C SER A 43 19.46 -16.69 6.66
N ASN A 44 19.86 -16.16 7.82
CA ASN A 44 18.96 -15.95 8.97
C ASN A 44 18.46 -14.50 9.09
N ASP A 45 19.12 -13.55 8.45
CA ASP A 45 18.92 -12.12 8.71
C ASP A 45 18.19 -11.39 7.58
N ILE A 46 18.34 -11.89 6.34
CA ILE A 46 17.80 -11.28 5.13
C ILE A 46 17.10 -12.33 4.26
N PHE A 47 16.24 -11.88 3.34
CA PHE A 47 15.75 -12.76 2.27
C PHE A 47 16.91 -13.37 1.50
N TYR A 48 16.76 -14.63 1.09
CA TYR A 48 17.77 -15.36 0.33
C TYR A 48 17.14 -16.08 -0.86
N ILE A 49 17.96 -16.33 -1.88
CA ILE A 49 17.56 -17.06 -3.09
C ILE A 49 18.25 -18.41 -3.09
N VAL A 50 17.49 -19.47 -3.32
CA VAL A 50 18.00 -20.84 -3.44
C VAL A 50 18.54 -21.04 -4.86
N PRO A 51 19.86 -21.26 -5.05
CA PRO A 51 20.47 -21.36 -6.39
C PRO A 51 19.89 -22.49 -7.23
N GLU A 52 19.55 -23.61 -6.60
CA GLU A 52 19.01 -24.80 -7.26
C GLU A 52 17.61 -24.60 -7.86
N LYS A 53 16.88 -23.58 -7.38
CA LYS A 53 15.55 -23.20 -7.87
C LYS A 53 15.59 -21.94 -8.74
N CYS A 54 16.65 -21.15 -8.66
CA CYS A 54 16.77 -19.92 -9.44
C CYS A 54 17.10 -20.25 -10.90
N THR A 55 16.27 -19.76 -11.83
CA THR A 55 16.51 -19.88 -13.29
C THR A 55 16.80 -18.52 -13.92
N GLU A 56 17.06 -17.48 -13.12
CA GLU A 56 17.19 -16.10 -13.60
C GLU A 56 16.00 -15.65 -14.47
N CYS A 57 14.82 -16.19 -14.14
CA CYS A 57 13.58 -16.05 -14.90
C CYS A 57 13.62 -16.54 -16.36
N VAL A 58 14.69 -17.21 -16.79
CA VAL A 58 14.76 -17.85 -18.12
C VAL A 58 13.62 -18.86 -18.26
N GLY A 59 12.85 -18.73 -19.35
CA GLY A 59 11.64 -19.52 -19.58
C GLY A 59 10.34 -18.79 -19.23
N PHE A 60 10.40 -17.70 -18.47
CA PHE A 60 9.24 -16.99 -17.92
C PHE A 60 9.25 -15.48 -18.23
N HIS A 61 10.37 -14.81 -17.98
CA HIS A 61 10.56 -13.38 -18.19
C HIS A 61 11.85 -13.07 -18.96
N ASP A 62 11.89 -11.90 -19.58
CA ASP A 62 13.03 -11.35 -20.32
C ASP A 62 14.08 -10.70 -19.41
N HIS A 63 13.77 -10.51 -18.13
CA HIS A 63 14.68 -10.00 -17.09
C HIS A 63 14.34 -10.60 -15.72
N GLU A 64 15.22 -10.44 -14.73
CA GLU A 64 14.93 -10.92 -13.38
C GLU A 64 13.82 -10.10 -12.70
N ALA A 65 12.65 -10.70 -12.54
CA ALA A 65 11.50 -10.03 -11.92
C ALA A 65 11.78 -9.57 -10.48
N CYS A 66 12.58 -10.33 -9.73
CA CYS A 66 13.01 -9.95 -8.39
C CYS A 66 13.88 -8.69 -8.36
N ALA A 67 14.72 -8.48 -9.38
CA ALA A 67 15.53 -7.27 -9.50
C ALA A 67 14.67 -6.06 -9.90
N ALA A 68 13.69 -6.25 -10.78
CA ALA A 68 12.80 -5.17 -11.23
C ALA A 68 11.93 -4.57 -10.11
N VAL A 69 11.59 -5.36 -9.09
CA VAL A 69 10.74 -4.92 -7.96
C VAL A 69 11.54 -4.50 -6.72
N CYS A 70 12.86 -4.72 -6.70
CA CYS A 70 13.67 -4.44 -5.53
C CYS A 70 13.81 -2.93 -5.31
N PRO A 71 13.38 -2.35 -4.16
CA PRO A 71 13.48 -0.92 -3.93
C PRO A 71 14.91 -0.41 -3.69
N VAL A 72 15.84 -1.33 -3.41
CA VAL A 72 17.24 -1.05 -3.06
C VAL A 72 18.22 -1.78 -4.00
N ASP A 73 17.72 -2.35 -5.10
CA ASP A 73 18.52 -3.02 -6.15
C ASP A 73 19.51 -4.09 -5.65
N CYS A 74 19.19 -4.76 -4.53
CA CYS A 74 20.07 -5.74 -3.88
C CYS A 74 19.97 -7.16 -4.47
N CYS A 75 19.14 -7.39 -5.51
CA CYS A 75 19.00 -8.68 -6.19
C CYS A 75 19.90 -8.70 -7.44
N VAL A 76 21.10 -9.25 -7.31
CA VAL A 76 22.14 -9.18 -8.35
C VAL A 76 22.56 -10.56 -8.82
N PRO A 77 22.98 -10.74 -10.09
CA PRO A 77 23.53 -12.02 -10.56
C PRO A 77 24.76 -12.43 -9.73
N ASP A 78 24.79 -13.66 -9.20
CA ASP A 78 25.93 -14.12 -8.41
C ASP A 78 27.15 -14.38 -9.32
N PRO A 79 28.27 -13.66 -9.15
CA PRO A 79 29.49 -13.90 -9.92
C PRO A 79 30.14 -15.26 -9.62
N ASN A 80 29.83 -15.88 -8.48
CA ASN A 80 30.44 -17.15 -8.06
C ASN A 80 29.76 -18.38 -8.66
N ILE A 81 28.54 -18.25 -9.20
CA ILE A 81 27.77 -19.36 -9.78
C ILE A 81 27.34 -19.03 -11.22
N PRO A 82 28.26 -18.83 -12.17
CA PRO A 82 27.90 -18.56 -13.56
C PRO A 82 27.25 -19.77 -14.23
N GLU A 83 26.15 -19.54 -14.95
CA GLU A 83 25.37 -20.59 -15.61
C GLU A 83 24.89 -20.05 -16.95
N THR A 84 24.76 -20.94 -17.93
CA THR A 84 24.37 -20.57 -19.29
C THR A 84 22.86 -20.62 -19.47
N HIS A 85 22.37 -19.93 -20.49
CA HIS A 85 20.97 -19.96 -20.91
C HIS A 85 20.39 -21.40 -20.94
N ASP A 86 21.12 -22.33 -21.56
CA ASP A 86 20.62 -23.69 -21.77
C ASP A 86 20.51 -24.49 -20.45
N VAL A 87 21.42 -24.24 -19.50
CA VAL A 87 21.36 -24.85 -18.15
C VAL A 87 20.12 -24.34 -17.39
N LEU A 88 19.87 -23.03 -17.46
CA LEU A 88 18.75 -22.39 -16.78
C LEU A 88 17.41 -22.82 -17.39
N LEU A 89 17.34 -22.92 -18.72
CA LEU A 89 16.15 -23.38 -19.45
C LEU A 89 15.87 -24.87 -19.15
N ALA A 90 16.90 -25.71 -19.09
CA ALA A 90 16.76 -27.10 -18.70
C ALA A 90 16.25 -27.23 -17.25
N ARG A 91 16.78 -26.42 -16.32
CA ARG A 91 16.28 -26.35 -14.93
C ARG A 91 14.82 -25.91 -14.88
N ALA A 92 14.43 -24.88 -15.63
CA ALA A 92 13.05 -24.41 -15.69
C ALA A 92 12.09 -25.54 -16.12
N ARG A 93 12.46 -26.32 -17.14
CA ARG A 93 11.69 -27.49 -17.59
C ARG A 93 11.62 -28.60 -16.54
N ALA A 94 12.69 -28.81 -15.79
CA ALA A 94 12.72 -29.81 -14.72
C ALA A 94 11.84 -29.41 -13.53
N LEU A 95 11.81 -28.12 -13.17
CA LEU A 95 10.99 -27.59 -12.09
C LEU A 95 9.49 -27.54 -12.44
N HIS A 96 9.16 -27.38 -13.73
CA HIS A 96 7.79 -27.26 -14.21
C HIS A 96 7.45 -28.32 -15.27
N PRO A 97 7.41 -29.62 -14.92
CA PRO A 97 7.20 -30.72 -15.87
C PRO A 97 5.81 -30.72 -16.53
N THR A 98 4.85 -30.03 -15.92
CA THR A 98 3.49 -29.86 -16.45
C THR A 98 3.36 -28.70 -17.44
N GLU A 99 4.38 -27.84 -17.55
CA GLU A 99 4.37 -26.67 -18.43
C GLU A 99 5.29 -26.89 -19.64
N ALA A 100 4.76 -26.67 -20.84
CA ALA A 100 5.55 -26.73 -22.06
C ALA A 100 6.31 -25.41 -22.25
N ILE A 101 7.55 -25.34 -21.75
CA ILE A 101 8.45 -24.19 -21.94
C ILE A 101 9.20 -24.35 -23.27
N PRO A 102 8.90 -23.54 -24.30
CA PRO A 102 9.50 -23.70 -25.63
C PRO A 102 10.96 -23.21 -25.67
N ASP A 103 11.74 -23.61 -26.68
CA ASP A 103 13.16 -23.20 -26.80
C ASP A 103 13.33 -21.69 -27.06
N ASP A 104 12.32 -21.08 -27.67
CA ASP A 104 12.26 -19.65 -27.97
C ASP A 104 11.74 -18.80 -26.79
N ALA A 105 11.47 -19.40 -25.62
CA ALA A 105 10.96 -18.72 -24.43
C ALA A 105 11.78 -17.47 -24.00
N PRO A 106 11.13 -16.48 -23.35
CA PRO A 106 11.78 -15.23 -22.96
C PRO A 106 12.97 -15.47 -22.03
N SER A 107 14.00 -14.65 -22.21
CA SER A 107 15.26 -14.78 -21.48
C SER A 107 16.08 -13.50 -21.51
N ARG A 108 16.70 -13.16 -20.38
CA ARG A 108 17.70 -12.08 -20.25
C ARG A 108 18.91 -12.18 -21.18
N PHE A 109 19.18 -13.37 -21.72
CA PHE A 109 20.29 -13.59 -22.64
C PHE A 109 19.92 -13.28 -24.11
N LYS A 110 18.62 -13.14 -24.42
CA LYS A 110 18.13 -12.86 -25.77
C LYS A 110 18.00 -11.35 -25.96
N LYS A 111 18.80 -10.83 -26.89
CA LYS A 111 18.98 -9.39 -27.13
C LYS A 111 17.94 -8.85 -28.11
N GLU A 112 16.67 -8.88 -27.75
CA GLU A 112 15.63 -8.04 -28.37
C GLU A 112 15.08 -7.09 -27.29
N GLY A 113 15.54 -5.83 -27.30
CA GLY A 113 15.17 -4.82 -26.32
C GLY A 113 16.22 -4.61 -25.23
N ALA A 114 17.42 -4.16 -25.62
CA ALA A 114 18.38 -3.59 -24.68
C ALA A 114 17.90 -2.22 -24.17
N ASP A 115 16.79 -2.20 -23.45
CA ASP A 115 16.45 -1.13 -22.52
C ASP A 115 16.54 -1.76 -21.12
N ALA A 116 17.75 -1.77 -20.57
CA ALA A 116 17.95 -2.05 -19.16
C ALA A 116 17.01 -1.14 -18.36
N PRO A 117 16.23 -1.66 -17.39
CA PRO A 117 15.59 -0.78 -16.42
C PRO A 117 16.69 0.05 -15.77
N LYS A 118 16.52 1.38 -15.78
CA LYS A 118 17.38 2.26 -15.00
C LYS A 118 17.35 1.76 -13.56
N ALA A 119 18.49 1.30 -13.07
CA ALA A 119 18.73 1.13 -11.64
C ALA A 119 18.22 2.38 -10.92
N ASN A 120 17.56 2.19 -9.78
CA ASN A 120 17.30 3.28 -8.86
C ASN A 120 18.67 3.71 -8.34
N GLY A 121 19.19 4.77 -8.95
CA GLY A 121 20.61 5.09 -8.97
C GLY A 121 21.31 4.99 -7.62
N HIS A 122 22.03 3.89 -7.41
CA HIS A 122 23.12 3.76 -6.46
C HIS A 122 24.14 2.78 -7.07
N ASP A 123 25.33 3.30 -7.39
CA ASP A 123 26.41 2.53 -8.01
C ASP A 123 27.03 1.55 -7.00
N ALA A 124 26.87 0.24 -7.22
CA ALA A 124 27.55 -0.79 -6.43
C ALA A 124 28.91 -1.17 -7.04
N VAL A 125 29.96 -0.92 -6.29
CA VAL A 125 31.37 -1.25 -6.60
C VAL A 125 31.61 -2.74 -6.41
N ALA A 126 32.13 -3.41 -7.43
CA ALA A 126 32.50 -4.82 -7.40
C ALA A 126 33.73 -5.09 -6.51
N ALA A 127 33.65 -6.11 -5.65
CA ALA A 127 34.79 -6.69 -4.94
C ALA A 127 34.86 -8.21 -5.13
N ALA A 128 36.10 -8.69 -5.23
CA ALA A 128 36.52 -9.91 -5.89
C ALA A 128 36.52 -11.18 -5.01
N ALA A 129 36.62 -12.31 -5.71
CA ALA A 129 36.51 -13.70 -5.28
C ALA A 129 37.60 -14.21 -4.30
N ALA A 130 37.23 -15.24 -3.51
CA ALA A 130 38.15 -16.19 -2.90
C ALA A 130 37.54 -17.62 -2.87
N ALA A 131 38.38 -18.62 -3.17
CA ALA A 131 38.06 -20.02 -3.50
C ALA A 131 37.77 -20.93 -2.27
N PRO A 132 37.19 -22.15 -2.47
CA PRO A 132 36.64 -22.99 -1.40
C PRO A 132 37.51 -24.21 -1.02
N ALA A 133 37.26 -24.79 0.16
CA ALA A 133 37.68 -26.13 0.57
C ALA A 133 36.73 -26.68 1.68
N PRO A 134 36.76 -27.98 2.05
CA PRO A 134 35.90 -29.03 1.50
C PRO A 134 34.95 -29.69 2.53
N ALA A 135 33.95 -30.40 2.04
CA ALA A 135 32.96 -31.15 2.83
C ALA A 135 33.49 -32.48 3.41
N PRO A 136 32.90 -32.98 4.51
CA PRO A 136 32.89 -34.41 4.78
C PRO A 136 31.51 -35.02 5.09
N ALA A 137 31.26 -36.12 4.38
CA ALA A 137 30.76 -37.43 4.81
C ALA A 137 29.37 -37.61 5.46
N ALA A 138 28.54 -38.38 4.73
CA ALA A 138 27.26 -38.96 5.14
C ALA A 138 27.39 -40.29 5.92
N LYS A 139 26.34 -40.62 6.71
CA LYS A 139 25.67 -41.93 6.93
C LYS A 139 24.76 -41.87 8.18
N PRO A 140 23.79 -42.79 8.40
CA PRO A 140 22.95 -43.54 7.46
C PRO A 140 21.43 -43.56 7.82
N VAL A 141 20.67 -44.07 6.86
CA VAL A 141 19.21 -44.26 6.73
C VAL A 141 18.61 -45.28 7.72
N ALA A 142 17.35 -45.06 8.13
CA ALA A 142 16.45 -46.09 8.65
C ALA A 142 15.11 -46.10 7.87
N ALA A 143 14.60 -47.31 7.60
CA ALA A 143 13.58 -47.68 6.63
C ALA A 143 12.13 -47.67 7.21
N PRO A 144 11.08 -47.88 6.38
CA PRO A 144 9.76 -47.24 6.50
C PRO A 144 8.69 -48.07 7.22
N ALA A 145 7.59 -47.39 7.61
CA ALA A 145 6.35 -48.03 8.07
C ALA A 145 5.15 -47.70 7.14
N ALA A 146 4.32 -48.73 6.98
CA ALA A 146 3.23 -48.98 6.04
C ALA A 146 2.12 -47.93 5.80
N LYS A 147 1.59 -47.97 4.56
CA LYS A 147 0.30 -47.42 4.09
C LYS A 147 -0.92 -48.01 4.81
N PRO A 148 -2.05 -47.28 4.80
CA PRO A 148 -3.32 -47.92 4.46
C PRO A 148 -4.12 -47.23 3.34
N ALA A 149 -4.60 -48.09 2.43
CA ALA A 149 -5.86 -48.14 1.68
C ALA A 149 -6.53 -46.88 1.10
N ALA A 150 -6.70 -46.94 -0.22
CA ALA A 150 -7.53 -46.08 -1.05
C ALA A 150 -9.04 -46.20 -0.76
N ALA A 151 -9.75 -45.08 -0.90
CA ALA A 151 -11.21 -45.02 -1.03
C ALA A 151 -11.58 -44.17 -2.25
N ALA A 152 -12.74 -44.49 -2.82
CA ALA A 152 -13.10 -44.37 -4.23
C ALA A 152 -13.42 -42.96 -4.75
N ALA A 153 -13.23 -42.77 -6.05
CA ALA A 153 -13.55 -41.56 -6.82
C ALA A 153 -15.06 -41.40 -7.06
N PRO A 154 -15.63 -40.18 -6.99
CA PRO A 154 -16.98 -39.92 -7.47
C PRO A 154 -16.99 -39.52 -8.95
N GLN A 155 -18.07 -39.92 -9.62
CA GLN A 155 -18.29 -39.88 -11.07
C GLN A 155 -18.65 -38.47 -11.58
N ARG A 156 -18.27 -38.20 -12.84
CA ARG A 156 -18.66 -37.01 -13.62
C ARG A 156 -20.16 -36.94 -13.84
N VAL A 157 -20.76 -35.78 -13.58
CA VAL A 157 -22.09 -35.42 -14.08
C VAL A 157 -21.95 -34.28 -15.09
N VAL A 158 -22.38 -34.53 -16.32
CA VAL A 158 -22.45 -33.55 -17.41
C VAL A 158 -23.89 -33.06 -17.55
N GLY A 159 -24.06 -31.74 -17.42
CA GLY A 159 -24.96 -30.89 -18.23
C GLY A 159 -26.46 -30.88 -17.91
N MET A 160 -26.98 -29.73 -17.44
CA MET A 160 -28.16 -29.08 -18.05
C MET A 160 -28.25 -27.60 -17.65
N ARG A 161 -28.59 -26.74 -18.62
CA ARG A 161 -28.72 -25.28 -18.53
C ARG A 161 -30.01 -24.83 -17.83
N GLY A 162 -29.89 -23.82 -16.97
CA GLY A 162 -30.80 -22.65 -16.94
C GLY A 162 -32.05 -22.71 -16.06
N ARG A 163 -31.98 -22.10 -14.87
CA ARG A 163 -33.00 -21.21 -14.27
C ARG A 163 -32.31 -20.39 -13.16
N VAL A 164 -32.38 -19.07 -13.26
CA VAL A 164 -31.90 -18.15 -12.21
C VAL A 164 -32.91 -18.21 -11.07
N GLU A 165 -32.56 -18.90 -9.99
CA GLU A 165 -33.32 -18.87 -8.75
C GLU A 165 -33.17 -17.51 -8.07
N LYS A 166 -34.31 -16.94 -7.69
CA LYS A 166 -34.44 -15.69 -6.95
C LYS A 166 -33.74 -15.85 -5.60
N ALA A 167 -32.85 -14.91 -5.26
CA ALA A 167 -32.06 -14.95 -4.04
C ALA A 167 -32.95 -15.16 -2.79
N VAL A 168 -32.73 -16.28 -2.11
CA VAL A 168 -33.34 -16.59 -0.82
C VAL A 168 -32.75 -15.60 0.21
N PRO A 169 -33.56 -14.92 1.03
CA PRO A 169 -33.05 -14.05 2.07
C PRO A 169 -32.20 -14.85 3.06
N ARG A 170 -30.99 -14.33 3.30
CA ARG A 170 -29.98 -14.88 4.20
C ARG A 170 -30.59 -15.09 5.60
N PRO A 171 -30.47 -16.28 6.22
CA PRO A 171 -30.89 -16.46 7.60
C PRO A 171 -30.07 -15.52 8.50
N ALA A 172 -30.76 -14.85 9.43
CA ALA A 172 -30.13 -13.92 10.36
C ALA A 172 -29.04 -14.63 11.16
N ALA A 173 -27.81 -14.10 11.10
CA ALA A 173 -26.71 -14.59 11.90
C ALA A 173 -27.07 -14.49 13.40
N VAL A 174 -26.84 -15.57 14.15
CA VAL A 174 -26.99 -15.58 15.60
C VAL A 174 -26.09 -14.47 16.17
N ALA A 175 -26.69 -13.50 16.87
CA ALA A 175 -25.96 -12.36 17.42
C ALA A 175 -24.94 -12.86 18.46
N ARG A 176 -23.66 -12.84 18.09
CA ARG A 176 -22.55 -13.19 18.99
C ARG A 176 -22.41 -12.08 20.06
N PRO A 177 -22.14 -12.42 21.32
CA PRO A 177 -21.91 -11.42 22.37
C PRO A 177 -20.70 -10.55 22.00
N VAL A 178 -20.88 -9.23 22.08
CA VAL A 178 -19.84 -8.24 21.79
C VAL A 178 -18.77 -8.34 22.88
N PRO A 179 -17.48 -8.58 22.53
CA PRO A 179 -16.40 -8.60 23.50
C PRO A 179 -16.24 -7.22 24.16
N SER A 180 -15.71 -7.17 25.39
CA SER A 180 -15.40 -5.91 26.07
C SER A 180 -13.90 -5.81 26.34
N PHE A 181 -13.36 -4.61 26.17
CA PHE A 181 -11.93 -4.32 26.25
C PHE A 181 -11.60 -3.23 27.27
N ALA A 182 -10.35 -3.20 27.71
CA ALA A 182 -9.85 -2.15 28.60
C ALA A 182 -9.83 -0.79 27.87
N GLY A 183 -10.34 0.27 28.52
CA GLY A 183 -10.46 1.61 27.93
C GLY A 183 -11.78 1.84 27.18
N GLU A 184 -12.72 0.90 27.26
CA GLU A 184 -14.07 1.09 26.73
C GLU A 184 -14.89 2.05 27.56
N LEU A 185 -15.58 2.95 26.88
CA LEU A 185 -16.55 3.85 27.50
C LEU A 185 -17.82 3.06 27.87
N PRO A 186 -18.42 3.32 29.04
CA PRO A 186 -19.65 2.65 29.50
C PRO A 186 -20.92 3.13 28.78
N ILE A 187 -20.78 3.81 27.64
CA ILE A 187 -21.86 4.40 26.85
C ILE A 187 -22.14 3.50 25.64
N ASP A 188 -23.41 3.37 25.26
CA ASP A 188 -23.80 2.62 24.07
C ASP A 188 -23.28 3.27 22.78
N PHE A 189 -22.94 2.47 21.76
CA PHE A 189 -22.37 2.98 20.52
C PHE A 189 -23.31 3.95 19.78
N GLU A 190 -24.61 3.64 19.70
CA GLU A 190 -25.58 4.50 19.01
C GLU A 190 -25.80 5.80 19.78
N LYS A 191 -25.83 5.72 21.12
CA LYS A 191 -25.94 6.91 21.97
C LYS A 191 -24.73 7.83 21.80
N LEU A 192 -23.52 7.26 21.82
CA LEU A 192 -22.28 8.02 21.62
C LEU A 192 -22.23 8.65 20.22
N LEU A 193 -22.63 7.91 19.19
CA LEU A 193 -22.71 8.43 17.83
C LEU A 193 -23.76 9.56 17.69
N ALA A 194 -24.90 9.43 18.38
CA ALA A 194 -25.94 10.45 18.40
C ALA A 194 -25.52 11.71 19.17
N GLU A 195 -24.76 11.57 20.26
CA GLU A 195 -24.19 12.69 21.04
C GLU A 195 -23.17 13.49 20.22
N LEU A 196 -22.34 12.82 19.43
CA LEU A 196 -21.43 13.46 18.46
C LEU A 196 -22.20 14.16 17.32
N GLY A 197 -23.47 13.79 17.10
CA GLY A 197 -24.34 14.34 16.07
C GLY A 197 -23.91 14.02 14.63
N PRO A 198 -24.70 14.45 13.62
CA PRO A 198 -24.21 14.46 12.24
C PRO A 198 -23.01 15.40 12.16
N SER A 199 -22.08 15.18 11.23
CA SER A 199 -20.84 15.96 11.04
C SER A 199 -21.09 17.49 11.04
N ARG A 200 -21.20 18.10 12.21
CA ARG A 200 -21.44 19.54 12.39
C ARG A 200 -20.10 20.14 12.72
N ARG A 201 -19.41 20.61 11.68
CA ARG A 201 -18.34 21.59 11.90
C ARG A 201 -18.97 22.83 12.49
N ARG A 202 -18.43 23.26 13.62
CA ARG A 202 -18.81 24.44 14.40
C ARG A 202 -18.73 25.68 13.50
N THR A 203 -19.79 26.02 12.78
CA THR A 203 -19.92 27.33 12.11
C THR A 203 -20.37 28.35 13.16
N SER A 204 -19.45 28.76 14.04
CA SER A 204 -19.80 29.66 15.14
C SER A 204 -19.93 31.12 14.70
N SER A 205 -21.15 31.64 14.90
CA SER A 205 -21.55 33.06 14.94
C SER A 205 -21.69 33.84 13.63
N ARG A 206 -22.72 34.70 13.58
CA ARG A 206 -22.94 35.72 12.53
C ARG A 206 -21.79 36.74 12.41
N LEU A 207 -20.89 36.80 13.40
CA LEU A 207 -19.65 37.59 13.33
C LEU A 207 -18.57 36.87 12.50
N GLY A 208 -18.50 35.53 12.57
CA GLY A 208 -17.59 34.72 11.79
C GLY A 208 -17.87 34.77 10.29
N SER A 209 -19.15 34.88 9.88
CA SER A 209 -19.52 34.96 8.46
C SER A 209 -18.98 36.20 7.75
N VAL A 210 -18.76 37.32 8.46
CA VAL A 210 -18.14 38.52 7.88
C VAL A 210 -16.64 38.31 7.66
N GLY A 211 -15.96 37.69 8.63
CA GLY A 211 -14.55 37.31 8.49
C GLY A 211 -14.32 36.30 7.36
N PHE A 212 -15.19 35.30 7.25
CA PHE A 212 -15.14 34.30 6.18
C PHE A 212 -15.51 34.88 4.79
N ALA A 213 -16.43 35.84 4.73
CA ALA A 213 -16.73 36.56 3.48
C ALA A 213 -15.56 37.46 3.04
N LEU A 214 -14.89 38.15 3.97
CA LEU A 214 -13.67 38.91 3.68
C LEU A 214 -12.52 38.00 3.21
N LEU A 215 -12.39 36.81 3.81
CA LEU A 215 -11.45 35.77 3.35
C LEU A 215 -11.76 35.31 1.93
N ALA A 216 -13.04 35.10 1.59
CA ALA A 216 -13.48 34.71 0.26
C ALA A 216 -13.17 35.80 -0.80
N VAL A 217 -13.41 37.08 -0.47
CA VAL A 217 -13.08 38.22 -1.35
C VAL A 217 -11.57 38.42 -1.48
N GLY A 218 -10.81 38.17 -0.41
CA GLY A 218 -9.36 38.31 -0.36
C GLY A 218 -8.57 37.13 -0.92
N GLN A 219 -9.21 36.07 -1.42
CA GLN A 219 -8.53 34.84 -1.87
C GLN A 219 -7.43 35.08 -2.90
N GLY A 220 -7.64 35.99 -3.85
CA GLY A 220 -6.64 36.30 -4.87
C GLY A 220 -5.36 36.97 -4.31
N ILE A 221 -5.49 37.77 -3.25
CA ILE A 221 -4.34 38.36 -2.55
C ILE A 221 -3.64 37.28 -1.72
N LEU A 222 -4.42 36.47 -1.00
CA LEU A 222 -3.91 35.37 -0.17
C LEU A 222 -3.26 34.24 -0.99
N GLY A 223 -3.55 34.15 -2.28
CA GLY A 223 -2.88 33.22 -3.19
C GLY A 223 -1.37 33.43 -3.32
N ALA A 224 -0.87 34.62 -2.97
CA ALA A 224 0.56 34.93 -2.91
C ALA A 224 1.30 34.24 -1.77
N LEU A 225 0.57 33.71 -0.77
CA LEU A 225 1.18 33.05 0.37
C LEU A 225 1.83 31.70 -0.02
N PRO A 226 2.87 31.27 0.71
CA PRO A 226 3.47 29.95 0.57
C PRO A 226 2.46 28.81 0.74
N ALA A 227 2.75 27.64 0.16
CA ALA A 227 1.85 26.48 0.20
C ALA A 227 1.50 26.06 1.65
N GLY A 228 2.49 26.02 2.56
CA GLY A 228 2.25 25.69 3.96
C GLY A 228 1.40 26.72 4.70
N SER A 229 1.50 27.99 4.34
CA SER A 229 0.66 29.06 4.90
C SER A 229 -0.77 28.97 4.38
N LYS A 230 -0.98 28.72 3.07
CA LYS A 230 -2.31 28.52 2.49
C LYS A 230 -2.98 27.25 3.04
N GLN A 231 -2.23 26.18 3.24
CA GLN A 231 -2.73 24.96 3.86
C GLN A 231 -3.12 25.19 5.33
N ARG A 232 -2.35 25.99 6.09
CA ARG A 232 -2.73 26.39 7.45
C ARG A 232 -4.03 27.19 7.48
N ILE A 233 -4.18 28.18 6.60
CA ILE A 233 -5.42 28.95 6.48
C ILE A 233 -6.59 28.05 6.08
N ALA A 234 -6.41 27.18 5.08
CA ALA A 234 -7.43 26.21 4.68
C ALA A 234 -7.80 25.23 5.81
N ALA A 235 -6.83 24.82 6.62
CA ALA A 235 -7.05 23.96 7.78
C ALA A 235 -7.80 24.67 8.91
N THR A 236 -7.57 25.98 9.10
CA THR A 236 -8.30 26.82 10.06
C THR A 236 -9.71 27.14 9.58
N VAL A 237 -9.90 27.42 8.28
CA VAL A 237 -11.20 27.77 7.69
C VAL A 237 -12.09 26.54 7.52
N ASN A 238 -11.49 25.41 7.13
CA ASN A 238 -12.11 24.09 7.05
C ASN A 238 -13.43 24.02 6.23
N ASP A 239 -13.62 24.97 5.32
CA ASP A 239 -14.71 25.06 4.35
C ASP A 239 -14.17 25.67 3.03
N ARG A 240 -14.25 24.89 1.95
CA ARG A 240 -13.73 25.28 0.63
C ARG A 240 -14.50 26.44 0.00
N ARG A 241 -15.71 26.74 0.48
CA ARG A 241 -16.49 27.90 -0.01
C ARG A 241 -15.84 29.23 0.37
N PHE A 242 -15.12 29.27 1.49
CA PHE A 242 -14.52 30.49 2.02
C PHE A 242 -13.03 30.59 1.77
N PHE A 243 -12.30 29.46 1.74
CA PHE A 243 -10.89 29.44 1.36
C PHE A 243 -10.52 28.12 0.69
N ASP A 244 -10.13 28.18 -0.58
CA ASP A 244 -9.55 27.06 -1.31
C ASP A 244 -8.13 27.44 -1.79
N PRO A 245 -7.08 26.66 -1.42
CA PRO A 245 -5.70 26.96 -1.82
C PRO A 245 -5.47 27.03 -3.33
N ALA A 246 -6.19 26.22 -4.11
CA ALA A 246 -6.06 26.18 -5.56
C ALA A 246 -6.76 27.39 -6.17
N LEU A 247 -7.98 27.72 -5.74
CA LEU A 247 -8.70 28.91 -6.21
C LEU A 247 -8.00 30.21 -5.80
N ALA A 248 -7.45 30.29 -4.59
CA ALA A 248 -6.63 31.43 -4.16
C ALA A 248 -5.42 31.63 -5.08
N THR A 249 -4.73 30.55 -5.43
CA THR A 249 -3.59 30.59 -6.36
C THR A 249 -4.03 31.02 -7.76
N ALA A 250 -5.13 30.46 -8.28
CA ALA A 250 -5.70 30.86 -9.57
C ALA A 250 -6.13 32.33 -9.58
N GLY A 251 -6.75 32.81 -8.50
CA GLY A 251 -7.14 34.21 -8.32
C GLY A 251 -5.93 35.15 -8.28
N ASN A 252 -4.82 34.73 -7.68
CA ASN A 252 -3.57 35.50 -7.70
C ASN A 252 -2.96 35.60 -9.10
N VAL A 253 -2.99 34.50 -9.86
CA VAL A 253 -2.56 34.49 -11.26
C VAL A 253 -3.44 35.41 -12.08
N PHE A 254 -4.77 35.36 -11.90
CA PHE A 254 -5.71 36.23 -12.59
C PHE A 254 -5.48 37.72 -12.28
N LEU A 255 -5.25 38.07 -11.02
CA LEU A 255 -4.93 39.44 -10.59
C LEU A 255 -3.69 39.97 -11.30
N ASN A 256 -2.60 39.21 -11.30
CA ASN A 256 -1.31 39.65 -11.82
C ASN A 256 -1.23 39.59 -13.35
N LEU A 257 -1.82 38.57 -13.99
CA LEU A 257 -1.70 38.35 -15.43
C LEU A 257 -2.76 39.10 -16.24
N LEU A 258 -3.93 39.35 -15.66
CA LEU A 258 -5.06 39.95 -16.37
C LEU A 258 -5.44 41.31 -15.78
N LEU A 259 -5.80 41.36 -14.50
CA LEU A 259 -6.40 42.56 -13.92
C LEU A 259 -5.41 43.74 -13.83
N TYR A 260 -4.21 43.50 -13.31
CA TYR A 260 -3.19 44.56 -13.17
C TYR A 260 -2.72 45.14 -14.51
N PRO A 261 -2.44 44.34 -15.56
CA PRO A 261 -2.12 44.89 -16.88
C PRO A 261 -3.25 45.74 -17.47
N ILE A 262 -4.51 45.29 -17.35
CA ILE A 262 -5.68 46.03 -17.86
C ILE A 262 -5.84 47.36 -17.11
N VAL A 263 -5.75 47.35 -15.78
CA VAL A 263 -5.85 48.58 -14.96
C VAL A 263 -4.70 49.54 -15.27
N SER A 264 -3.48 49.02 -15.42
CA SER A 264 -2.30 49.83 -15.76
C SER A 264 -2.43 50.45 -17.15
N LEU A 265 -2.93 49.69 -18.13
CA LEU A 265 -3.21 50.18 -19.47
C LEU A 265 -4.30 51.27 -19.46
N GLY A 266 -5.39 51.02 -18.74
CA GLY A 266 -6.48 52.00 -18.58
C GLY A 266 -6.01 53.30 -17.93
N PHE A 267 -5.17 53.20 -16.90
CA PHE A 267 -4.55 54.36 -16.24
C PHE A 267 -3.61 55.13 -17.18
N ALA A 268 -2.78 54.44 -17.96
CA ALA A 268 -1.88 55.06 -18.93
C ALA A 268 -2.66 55.82 -20.02
N VAL A 269 -3.76 55.26 -20.50
CA VAL A 269 -4.67 55.91 -21.46
C VAL A 269 -5.34 57.13 -20.83
N ALA A 270 -5.88 56.99 -19.61
CA ALA A 270 -6.58 58.07 -18.90
C ALA A 270 -5.66 59.28 -18.62
N THR A 271 -4.38 59.03 -18.34
CA THR A 271 -3.39 60.07 -18.04
C THR A 271 -2.69 60.64 -19.28
N ARG A 272 -3.02 60.15 -20.49
CA ARG A 272 -2.40 60.53 -21.79
C ARG A 272 -0.86 60.47 -21.79
N ARG A 273 -0.28 59.59 -20.98
CA ARG A 273 1.17 59.38 -20.87
C ARG A 273 1.67 58.54 -22.05
N VAL A 274 1.94 59.18 -23.18
CA VAL A 274 2.54 58.53 -24.37
C VAL A 274 3.92 57.94 -24.11
N ASP A 275 4.64 58.45 -23.11
CA ASP A 275 5.98 57.98 -22.73
C ASP A 275 5.99 56.52 -22.23
N LEU A 276 4.85 56.02 -21.74
CA LEU A 276 4.68 54.64 -21.27
C LEU A 276 4.56 53.63 -22.42
N PHE A 277 4.27 54.08 -23.65
CA PHE A 277 4.12 53.24 -24.84
C PHE A 277 5.30 53.38 -25.80
N THR A 278 6.43 53.90 -25.31
CA THR A 278 7.64 54.03 -26.10
C THR A 278 8.29 52.66 -26.32
N LEU A 279 8.93 52.47 -27.48
CA LEU A 279 9.75 51.28 -27.76
C LEU A 279 11.07 51.25 -26.96
N ALA A 280 11.34 52.30 -26.17
CA ALA A 280 12.51 52.38 -25.33
C ALA A 280 12.33 51.55 -24.05
N VAL A 281 13.39 50.86 -23.62
CA VAL A 281 13.36 50.07 -22.38
C VAL A 281 13.27 51.03 -21.19
N HIS A 282 12.10 51.09 -20.55
CA HIS A 282 11.89 51.97 -19.40
C HIS A 282 12.44 51.32 -18.11
N PRO A 283 13.14 52.08 -17.24
CA PRO A 283 13.57 51.61 -15.91
C PRO A 283 12.50 50.91 -15.05
N TRP A 284 11.21 51.22 -15.23
CA TRP A 284 10.10 50.57 -14.53
C TRP A 284 10.00 49.07 -14.82
N ILE A 285 10.44 48.62 -16.00
CA ILE A 285 10.47 47.20 -16.36
C ILE A 285 11.43 46.45 -15.43
N PHE A 286 12.63 47.01 -15.20
CA PHE A 286 13.61 46.41 -14.29
C PHE A 286 13.14 46.40 -12.84
N LEU A 287 12.46 47.47 -12.40
CA LEU A 287 11.85 47.50 -11.06
C LEU A 287 10.80 46.39 -10.91
N GLY A 288 9.91 46.24 -11.90
CA GLY A 288 8.89 45.18 -11.90
C GLY A 288 9.49 43.78 -11.90
N LEU A 289 10.52 43.54 -12.72
CA LEU A 289 11.20 42.25 -12.80
C LEU A 289 11.96 41.92 -11.50
N THR A 290 12.53 42.93 -10.85
CA THR A 290 13.20 42.78 -9.54
C THR A 290 12.20 42.45 -8.44
N ILE A 291 11.06 43.15 -8.38
CA ILE A 291 9.99 42.87 -7.41
C ILE A 291 9.45 41.45 -7.62
N ALA A 292 9.20 41.05 -8.87
CA ALA A 292 8.73 39.70 -9.21
C ALA A 292 9.74 38.61 -8.80
N ALA A 293 11.03 38.83 -9.03
CA ALA A 293 12.09 37.89 -8.62
C ALA A 293 12.19 37.77 -7.09
N LEU A 294 12.10 38.89 -6.36
CA LEU A 294 12.09 38.89 -4.89
C LEU A 294 10.87 38.17 -4.32
N GLU A 295 9.69 38.39 -4.92
CA GLU A 295 8.47 37.70 -4.53
C GLU A 295 8.57 36.19 -4.81
N ALA A 296 9.08 35.79 -5.98
CA ALA A 296 9.30 34.39 -6.32
C ALA A 296 10.26 33.71 -5.33
N GLY A 297 11.36 34.37 -4.98
CA GLY A 297 12.30 33.89 -3.96
C GLY A 297 11.64 33.74 -2.59
N PHE A 298 10.84 34.73 -2.16
CA PHE A 298 10.07 34.66 -0.92
C PHE A 298 9.07 33.50 -0.92
N ARG A 299 8.39 33.23 -2.04
CA ARG A 299 7.43 32.13 -2.19
C ARG A 299 8.11 30.76 -2.13
N LEU A 300 9.30 30.64 -2.71
CA LEU A 300 10.08 29.38 -2.74
C LEU A 300 10.86 29.11 -1.45
N ARG A 301 10.94 30.06 -0.52
CA ARG A 301 11.73 29.93 0.72
C ARG A 301 11.38 28.67 1.54
N GLU A 302 10.10 28.28 1.60
CA GLU A 302 9.71 27.10 2.40
C GLU A 302 10.19 25.80 1.75
N SER A 303 10.19 25.72 0.42
CA SER A 303 10.72 24.57 -0.31
C SER A 303 12.24 24.44 -0.16
N PHE A 304 12.96 25.58 -0.14
CA PHE A 304 14.42 25.59 0.03
C PHE A 304 14.87 25.35 1.48
N PHE A 305 14.16 25.91 2.48
CA PHE A 305 14.61 25.88 3.88
C PHE A 305 13.89 24.84 4.76
N ARG A 306 12.75 24.26 4.32
CA ARG A 306 11.90 23.37 5.15
C ARG A 306 11.32 22.17 4.39
N GLY A 307 11.92 21.76 3.27
CA GLY A 307 11.50 20.55 2.56
C GLY A 307 11.71 19.30 3.42
N ALA A 308 10.67 18.86 4.13
CA ALA A 308 10.65 17.52 4.71
C ALA A 308 10.42 16.49 3.59
N PRO A 309 11.06 15.32 3.62
CA PRO A 309 10.83 14.28 2.63
C PRO A 309 9.35 13.86 2.63
N LEU A 310 8.79 13.65 1.44
CA LEU A 310 7.39 13.27 1.20
C LEU A 310 6.90 12.05 2.01
N ALA A 311 7.82 11.23 2.52
CA ALA A 311 7.55 10.07 3.37
C ALA A 311 7.03 10.40 4.78
N GLU A 312 7.25 11.63 5.29
CA GLU A 312 7.03 11.95 6.71
C GLU A 312 5.78 12.81 6.97
N THR A 313 4.97 13.12 5.94
CA THR A 313 3.80 13.97 6.11
C THR A 313 2.51 13.14 6.22
N PRO A 314 1.97 12.89 7.43
CA PRO A 314 0.66 12.26 7.54
C PRO A 314 -0.41 13.22 7.00
N LEU A 315 -1.02 12.84 5.87
CA LEU A 315 -2.18 13.52 5.28
C LEU A 315 -3.37 13.45 6.24
N ARG A 316 -4.04 14.58 6.46
CA ARG A 316 -5.27 14.65 7.26
C ARG A 316 -6.37 13.86 6.53
N GLY A 317 -6.86 12.78 7.15
CA GLY A 317 -7.80 11.84 6.54
C GLY A 317 -7.10 10.66 5.83
N ALA A 318 -6.23 9.95 6.54
CA ALA A 318 -5.61 8.73 6.05
C ALA A 318 -6.70 7.71 5.64
N LYS A 319 -6.92 7.61 4.34
CA LYS A 319 -7.65 6.53 3.71
C LYS A 319 -6.61 5.63 3.07
N SER A 320 -6.56 4.36 3.46
CA SER A 320 -5.85 3.37 2.66
C SER A 320 -6.64 3.22 1.34
N THR A 321 -6.24 3.92 0.29
CA THR A 321 -6.82 3.71 -1.05
C THR A 321 -6.12 2.52 -1.68
N VAL A 322 -6.73 1.34 -1.58
CA VAL A 322 -6.28 0.14 -2.28
C VAL A 322 -6.89 0.16 -3.68
N GLY A 323 -6.06 0.05 -4.72
CA GLY A 323 -6.51 -0.07 -6.11
C GLY A 323 -7.31 -1.37 -6.36
N PHE A 324 -8.19 -1.36 -7.34
CA PHE A 324 -9.19 -2.42 -7.60
C PHE A 324 -8.64 -3.66 -8.34
N ASP A 325 -7.39 -3.63 -8.81
CA ASP A 325 -6.84 -4.72 -9.65
C ASP A 325 -6.37 -5.93 -8.83
N GLY A 326 -6.95 -7.12 -9.05
CA GLY A 326 -6.60 -8.38 -8.38
C GLY A 326 -5.47 -9.20 -9.02
N PHE A 327 -5.09 -10.31 -8.39
CA PHE A 327 -3.99 -11.20 -8.78
C PHE A 327 -4.51 -12.60 -9.13
N SER A 328 -3.90 -13.25 -10.12
CA SER A 328 -4.29 -14.62 -10.53
C SER A 328 -3.37 -15.65 -9.89
N ALA A 329 -3.90 -16.45 -8.96
CA ALA A 329 -3.21 -17.63 -8.45
C ALA A 329 -3.43 -18.80 -9.43
N GLY A 330 -2.54 -18.94 -10.41
CA GLY A 330 -2.66 -19.91 -11.50
C GLY A 330 -3.68 -19.50 -12.58
N ARG A 331 -3.74 -20.29 -13.67
CA ARG A 331 -4.45 -19.94 -14.92
C ARG A 331 -6.00 -19.87 -14.79
N GLN A 332 -6.58 -20.07 -13.60
CA GLN A 332 -8.04 -20.18 -13.42
C GLN A 332 -8.64 -19.52 -12.17
N VAL A 333 -7.87 -18.93 -11.23
CA VAL A 333 -8.47 -18.35 -10.01
C VAL A 333 -7.95 -16.95 -9.70
N PHE A 334 -8.86 -15.97 -9.79
CA PHE A 334 -8.62 -14.55 -9.51
C PHE A 334 -8.90 -14.25 -8.03
N ASP A 335 -7.90 -13.73 -7.32
CA ASP A 335 -8.01 -13.21 -5.95
C ASP A 335 -7.99 -11.67 -5.98
N GLU A 336 -9.01 -11.05 -5.39
CA GLU A 336 -9.17 -9.60 -5.43
C GLU A 336 -8.15 -8.93 -4.50
N LYS A 337 -7.41 -7.93 -5.00
CA LYS A 337 -6.37 -7.25 -4.22
C LYS A 337 -6.93 -6.58 -2.96
N LEU A 338 -8.13 -6.02 -3.05
CA LEU A 338 -8.83 -5.46 -1.90
C LEU A 338 -9.03 -6.51 -0.80
N GLU A 339 -9.40 -7.74 -1.19
CA GLU A 339 -9.62 -8.83 -0.25
C GLU A 339 -8.31 -9.31 0.39
N ARG A 340 -7.23 -9.35 -0.39
CA ARG A 340 -5.88 -9.60 0.13
C ARG A 340 -5.48 -8.56 1.17
N GLU A 341 -5.65 -7.27 0.88
CA GLU A 341 -5.31 -6.20 1.83
C GLU A 341 -6.17 -6.25 3.11
N ARG A 342 -7.43 -6.69 3.00
CA ARG A 342 -8.27 -6.95 4.20
C ARG A 342 -7.65 -8.04 5.08
N ARG A 343 -7.05 -9.09 4.51
CA ARG A 343 -6.42 -10.20 5.28
C ARG A 343 -5.19 -9.73 6.06
N TYR A 344 -4.51 -8.69 5.57
CA TYR A 344 -3.40 -8.04 6.27
C TYR A 344 -3.85 -6.90 7.21
N GLY A 345 -5.15 -6.59 7.29
CA GLY A 345 -5.65 -5.47 8.10
C GLY A 345 -5.25 -4.09 7.59
N SER A 346 -4.85 -3.99 6.32
CA SER A 346 -4.40 -2.75 5.68
C SER A 346 -5.55 -1.85 5.24
N VAL A 347 -6.78 -2.38 5.16
CA VAL A 347 -7.97 -1.65 4.70
C VAL A 347 -8.66 -0.97 5.88
N TYR A 348 -8.33 0.30 6.11
CA TYR A 348 -8.97 1.13 7.12
C TYR A 348 -9.12 2.60 6.71
N GLN A 349 -10.07 3.27 7.35
CA GLN A 349 -10.34 4.70 7.19
C GLN A 349 -10.40 5.35 8.56
N LEU A 350 -9.63 6.43 8.74
CA LEU A 350 -9.69 7.25 9.93
C LEU A 350 -10.28 8.63 9.60
N GLU A 351 -11.47 8.91 10.13
CA GLU A 351 -12.10 10.23 10.08
C GLU A 351 -11.69 11.02 11.34
N ASP A 352 -11.04 12.16 11.14
CA ASP A 352 -10.64 13.09 12.20
C ASP A 352 -11.68 14.20 12.34
N ARG A 353 -12.51 14.15 13.40
CA ARG A 353 -13.47 15.20 13.78
C ARG A 353 -12.91 16.05 14.92
N ASP A 354 -13.55 17.20 15.16
CA ASP A 354 -13.10 18.13 16.21
C ASP A 354 -13.27 17.54 17.63
N ASP A 355 -14.25 16.65 17.79
CA ASP A 355 -14.69 16.04 19.06
C ASP A 355 -14.33 14.55 19.20
N ALA A 356 -14.09 13.85 18.10
CA ALA A 356 -13.75 12.41 18.10
C ALA A 356 -12.97 11.97 16.86
N TYR A 357 -12.30 10.83 16.95
CA TYR A 357 -11.88 10.04 15.79
C TYR A 357 -12.90 8.94 15.51
N ILE A 358 -13.20 8.71 14.23
CA ILE A 358 -13.99 7.55 13.80
C ILE A 358 -13.12 6.67 12.91
N LEU A 359 -12.76 5.51 13.44
CA LEU A 359 -11.99 4.49 12.73
C LEU A 359 -12.92 3.42 12.18
N ARG A 360 -12.74 3.08 10.91
CA ARG A 360 -13.43 1.97 10.24
C ARG A 360 -12.39 1.01 9.68
N VAL A 361 -12.43 -0.24 10.08
CA VAL A 361 -11.52 -1.30 9.61
C VAL A 361 -12.34 -2.38 8.92
N GLU A 362 -11.97 -2.74 7.70
CA GLU A 362 -12.62 -3.81 6.95
C GLU A 362 -11.90 -5.15 7.15
N PHE A 363 -12.63 -6.14 7.64
CA PHE A 363 -12.14 -7.50 7.81
C PHE A 363 -12.39 -8.32 6.54
N PRO A 364 -11.66 -9.42 6.34
CA PRO A 364 -11.85 -10.28 5.18
C PRO A 364 -13.26 -10.86 5.10
N ARG A 365 -13.82 -10.87 3.90
CA ARG A 365 -15.15 -11.36 3.53
C ARG A 365 -15.10 -12.70 2.79
N VAL A 366 -14.00 -12.99 2.09
CA VAL A 366 -13.89 -14.13 1.16
C VAL A 366 -12.59 -14.90 1.40
N LEU A 367 -12.69 -16.23 1.52
CA LEU A 367 -11.54 -17.11 1.65
C LEU A 367 -10.59 -16.99 0.43
N PRO A 368 -9.27 -17.07 0.66
CA PRO A 368 -8.33 -17.18 -0.45
C PRO A 368 -8.63 -18.43 -1.27
N PRO A 369 -8.47 -18.36 -2.60
CA PRO A 369 -8.56 -19.55 -3.42
C PRO A 369 -7.43 -20.52 -3.06
N SER A 370 -7.78 -21.75 -2.69
CA SER A 370 -6.80 -22.79 -2.41
C SER A 370 -7.39 -24.17 -2.70
N THR A 371 -6.57 -25.05 -3.27
CA THR A 371 -6.94 -26.45 -3.52
C THR A 371 -7.33 -27.16 -2.23
N LEU A 372 -6.64 -26.85 -1.13
CA LEU A 372 -6.95 -27.39 0.19
C LEU A 372 -8.33 -26.95 0.70
N ALA A 373 -8.78 -25.73 0.41
CA ALA A 373 -10.13 -25.30 0.79
C ALA A 373 -11.21 -26.09 0.03
N ASP A 374 -10.96 -26.40 -1.24
CA ASP A 374 -11.86 -27.22 -2.06
C ASP A 374 -11.90 -28.68 -1.55
N GLU A 375 -10.75 -29.25 -1.21
CA GLU A 375 -10.65 -30.61 -0.62
C GLU A 375 -11.34 -30.72 0.74
N LEU A 376 -11.22 -29.68 1.58
CA LEU A 376 -11.87 -29.61 2.89
C LEU A 376 -13.36 -29.23 2.79
N GLY A 377 -13.87 -28.91 1.59
CA GLY A 377 -15.26 -28.54 1.37
C GLY A 377 -15.67 -27.25 2.09
N LEU A 378 -14.75 -26.30 2.24
CA LEU A 378 -14.99 -25.05 2.97
C LEU A 378 -15.86 -24.09 2.15
N ALA A 379 -16.78 -23.39 2.83
CA ALA A 379 -17.57 -22.35 2.20
C ALA A 379 -16.69 -21.17 1.79
N ARG A 380 -16.96 -20.55 0.63
CA ARG A 380 -16.18 -19.41 0.11
C ARG A 380 -16.24 -18.16 1.01
N GLU A 381 -17.26 -18.04 1.87
CA GLU A 381 -17.38 -16.95 2.83
C GLU A 381 -16.36 -17.12 3.98
N MET A 382 -15.64 -16.05 4.29
CA MET A 382 -14.69 -16.04 5.40
C MET A 382 -15.43 -16.11 6.75
N PRO A 383 -15.00 -16.94 7.72
CA PRO A 383 -15.54 -16.91 9.08
C PRO A 383 -15.22 -15.59 9.81
N ASP A 384 -15.92 -15.31 10.90
CA ASP A 384 -15.62 -14.14 11.73
C ASP A 384 -14.29 -14.31 12.46
N TYR A 385 -13.48 -13.26 12.44
CA TYR A 385 -12.25 -13.20 13.21
C TYR A 385 -12.59 -12.91 14.67
N GLU A 386 -11.78 -13.45 15.57
CA GLU A 386 -11.67 -12.87 16.90
C GLU A 386 -10.84 -11.59 16.79
N TYR A 387 -11.22 -10.55 17.50
CA TYR A 387 -10.48 -9.29 17.51
C TYR A 387 -10.22 -8.81 18.93
N GLN A 388 -9.11 -8.10 19.09
CA GLN A 388 -8.70 -7.44 20.32
C GLN A 388 -8.40 -5.99 20.04
N LEU A 389 -8.92 -5.11 20.90
CA LEU A 389 -8.73 -3.67 20.82
C LEU A 389 -7.89 -3.20 21.98
N SER A 390 -6.91 -2.33 21.70
CA SER A 390 -6.14 -1.68 22.75
C SER A 390 -5.79 -0.26 22.37
N LEU A 391 -5.78 0.61 23.38
CA LEU A 391 -5.37 1.99 23.28
C LEU A 391 -4.14 2.18 24.17
N ARG A 392 -2.99 2.53 23.59
CA ARG A 392 -1.73 2.81 24.30
C ARG A 392 -1.01 3.98 23.65
N ASP A 393 -0.55 4.95 24.44
CA ASP A 393 0.38 6.01 24.01
C ASP A 393 -0.01 6.69 22.69
N SER A 394 -1.24 7.18 22.61
CA SER A 394 -1.82 7.81 21.41
C SER A 394 -1.85 6.91 20.17
N THR A 395 -1.73 5.60 20.34
CA THR A 395 -1.86 4.61 19.26
C THR A 395 -3.02 3.67 19.59
N PHE A 396 -3.95 3.56 18.64
CA PHE A 396 -5.01 2.58 18.70
C PHE A 396 -4.64 1.35 17.89
N VAL A 397 -4.74 0.17 18.49
CA VAL A 397 -4.33 -1.09 17.89
C VAL A 397 -5.53 -2.01 17.76
N VAL A 398 -5.76 -2.49 16.54
CA VAL A 398 -6.73 -3.54 16.21
C VAL A 398 -5.95 -4.80 15.85
N HIS A 399 -6.12 -5.85 16.64
CA HIS A 399 -5.53 -7.15 16.37
C HIS A 399 -6.62 -8.14 16.00
N GLY A 400 -6.52 -8.81 14.85
CA GLY A 400 -7.51 -9.79 14.38
C GLY A 400 -6.87 -11.17 14.21
N ARG A 401 -7.56 -12.23 14.62
CA ARG A 401 -7.11 -13.62 14.52
C ARG A 401 -8.20 -14.56 13.99
N VAL A 402 -7.82 -15.48 13.12
CA VAL A 402 -8.70 -16.56 12.66
C VAL A 402 -8.88 -17.60 13.76
N THR A 403 -10.14 -17.92 14.12
CA THR A 403 -10.44 -18.91 15.18
C THR A 403 -10.76 -20.30 14.64
N ASP A 404 -11.34 -20.39 13.44
CA ASP A 404 -11.74 -21.65 12.85
C ASP A 404 -10.53 -22.54 12.54
N ALA A 405 -10.52 -23.76 13.11
CA ALA A 405 -9.39 -24.67 13.02
C ALA A 405 -9.17 -25.23 11.61
N GLN A 406 -10.21 -25.35 10.79
CA GLN A 406 -10.08 -25.81 9.40
C GLN A 406 -9.56 -24.66 8.51
N VAL A 407 -10.08 -23.45 8.69
CA VAL A 407 -9.61 -22.28 7.94
C VAL A 407 -8.16 -21.95 8.31
N ARG A 408 -7.75 -22.10 9.58
CA ARG A 408 -6.34 -21.93 9.98
C ARG A 408 -5.37 -22.87 9.27
N ARG A 409 -5.81 -24.06 8.82
CA ARG A 409 -4.92 -24.96 8.04
C ARG A 409 -4.56 -24.35 6.69
N LEU A 410 -5.42 -23.49 6.15
CA LEU A 410 -5.16 -22.81 4.88
C LEU A 410 -4.01 -21.81 4.99
N THR A 411 -3.66 -21.29 6.18
CA THR A 411 -2.59 -20.29 6.31
C THR A 411 -1.21 -20.84 5.96
N ALA A 412 -1.05 -22.18 5.94
CA ALA A 412 0.19 -22.83 5.54
C ALA A 412 0.33 -23.03 4.02
N VAL A 413 -0.76 -22.91 3.27
CA VAL A 413 -0.82 -23.34 1.85
C VAL A 413 -1.39 -22.26 0.93
N ALA A 414 -2.33 -21.45 1.43
CA ALA A 414 -2.97 -20.39 0.68
C ALA A 414 -2.05 -19.16 0.60
N PRO A 415 -1.85 -18.60 -0.60
CA PRO A 415 -1.03 -17.41 -0.76
C PRO A 415 -1.66 -16.23 -0.03
N ALA A 416 -0.83 -15.40 0.59
CA ALA A 416 -1.23 -14.12 1.19
C ALA A 416 -2.38 -14.24 2.21
N PHE A 417 -2.37 -15.31 3.02
CA PHE A 417 -3.34 -15.55 4.07
C PHE A 417 -2.69 -15.72 5.45
N PRO A 418 -2.37 -14.61 6.14
CA PRO A 418 -1.84 -14.69 7.49
C PRO A 418 -2.91 -15.17 8.48
N SER A 419 -2.48 -15.88 9.53
CA SER A 419 -3.38 -16.36 10.59
C SER A 419 -3.91 -15.25 11.51
N GLU A 420 -3.20 -14.12 11.54
CA GLU A 420 -3.52 -12.93 12.32
C GLU A 420 -2.99 -11.66 11.65
N PHE A 421 -3.59 -10.51 11.95
CA PHE A 421 -3.15 -9.20 11.49
C PHE A 421 -3.19 -8.17 12.60
N THR A 422 -2.41 -7.09 12.45
CA THR A 422 -2.39 -5.98 13.41
C THR A 422 -2.41 -4.63 12.69
N THR A 423 -3.50 -3.88 12.84
CA THR A 423 -3.63 -2.50 12.36
C THR A 423 -3.26 -1.54 13.50
N ARG A 424 -2.27 -0.68 13.26
CA ARG A 424 -1.86 0.36 14.22
C ARG A 424 -2.20 1.74 13.67
N VAL A 425 -2.93 2.52 14.45
CA VAL A 425 -3.41 3.85 14.06
C VAL A 425 -2.91 4.87 15.06
N SER A 426 -2.01 5.74 14.61
CA SER A 426 -1.52 6.86 15.42
C SER A 426 -2.56 8.00 15.46
N LEU A 427 -2.88 8.44 16.67
CA LEU A 427 -3.81 9.52 16.98
C LEU A 427 -2.99 10.76 17.35
N ARG A 428 -3.41 11.94 16.89
CA ARG A 428 -2.68 13.19 17.17
C ARG A 428 -3.06 13.77 18.53
N ASP A 429 -4.36 13.75 18.82
CA ASP A 429 -4.94 14.28 20.04
C ASP A 429 -5.18 13.14 21.03
N PRO A 430 -5.01 13.38 22.35
CA PRO A 430 -5.34 12.39 23.36
C PRO A 430 -6.85 12.06 23.30
N VAL A 431 -7.19 10.81 23.54
CA VAL A 431 -8.58 10.33 23.57
C VAL A 431 -8.95 9.86 24.97
N SER A 432 -10.20 10.06 25.37
CA SER A 432 -10.70 9.71 26.71
C SER A 432 -11.03 8.22 26.86
N GLY A 433 -11.19 7.52 25.74
CA GLY A 433 -11.52 6.11 25.65
C GLY A 433 -12.00 5.76 24.25
N PHE A 434 -12.65 4.61 24.11
CA PHE A 434 -13.26 4.22 22.85
C PHE A 434 -14.57 3.45 23.03
N ARG A 435 -15.37 3.39 21.97
CA ARG A 435 -16.51 2.48 21.85
C ARG A 435 -16.51 1.86 20.47
N HIS A 436 -16.83 0.58 20.37
CA HIS A 436 -16.76 -0.15 19.11
C HIS A 436 -18.06 -0.86 18.76
N ARG A 437 -18.19 -1.21 17.49
CA ARG A 437 -19.27 -2.03 16.92
C ARG A 437 -18.71 -2.86 15.78
N TYR A 438 -19.03 -4.14 15.74
CA TYR A 438 -18.66 -5.03 14.64
C TYR A 438 -19.91 -5.53 13.93
N GLN A 439 -20.08 -5.15 12.66
CA GLN A 439 -21.22 -5.54 11.82
C GLN A 439 -20.74 -5.75 10.39
N ASP A 440 -21.25 -6.78 9.73
CA ASP A 440 -20.97 -7.08 8.31
C ASP A 440 -19.48 -7.05 7.95
N LYS A 441 -18.63 -7.70 8.76
CA LYS A 441 -17.16 -7.72 8.59
C LYS A 441 -16.49 -6.33 8.66
N THR A 442 -17.16 -5.35 9.24
CA THR A 442 -16.62 -4.00 9.42
C THR A 442 -16.59 -3.69 10.91
N LEU A 443 -15.40 -3.34 11.41
CA LEU A 443 -15.22 -2.83 12.76
C LEU A 443 -15.27 -1.30 12.70
N GLU A 444 -16.25 -0.71 13.38
CA GLU A 444 -16.33 0.73 13.60
C GLU A 444 -15.93 1.04 15.04
N VAL A 445 -15.05 2.02 15.22
CA VAL A 445 -14.58 2.47 16.53
C VAL A 445 -14.70 3.99 16.61
N ILE A 446 -15.36 4.47 17.64
CA ILE A 446 -15.45 5.88 18.00
C ILE A 446 -14.47 6.14 19.14
N LEU A 447 -13.56 7.09 18.97
CA LEU A 447 -12.59 7.50 19.98
C LEU A 447 -12.78 9.00 20.29
N PRO A 448 -13.57 9.36 21.32
CA PRO A 448 -13.76 10.75 21.71
C PRO A 448 -12.44 11.38 22.15
N LYS A 449 -12.16 12.58 21.64
CA LYS A 449 -10.98 13.35 22.05
C LYS A 449 -11.17 13.80 23.49
N ALA A 450 -10.11 13.69 24.29
CA ALA A 450 -10.12 14.26 25.63
C ALA A 450 -10.25 15.79 25.49
N ALA A 451 -11.25 16.38 26.15
CA ALA A 451 -11.36 17.83 26.21
C ALA A 451 -10.12 18.38 26.92
N GLY A 452 -9.35 19.20 26.21
CA GLY A 452 -8.25 19.98 26.78
C GLY A 452 -8.76 21.15 27.61
#